data_AF-A0A3S9SGP3-F1
#
_entry.id   AF-A0A3S9SGP3-F1
#
_cell.length_a   1.000
_cell.length_b   1.000
_cell.length_c   1.000
_cell.angle_alpha   90.00
_cell.angle_beta   90.00
_cell.angle_gamma   90.00
#
_symmetry.space_group_name_H-M   'P 1'
#
loop_
_entity.id
_entity.type
_entity.pdbx_description
1 polymer ?
#
loop_
_entity_poly.entity_id
_entity_poly.type
_entity_poly.pdbx_seq_one_letter_code
_entity_poly.pdbx_strand_id
1 'polypeptide(L)'
;MFAPNAQIWVDPLGLSGYTLRRSMERQGIFRPNSTWQTHHLIPEEVWKSHKNFFNRIGMKGRDSYPNGLYMPSDNDEATKCKRKFYHRGSHDNYSALIEKRIQRLEDKLDKGLITQQEAFDSVQRLQKVAKRFLSMTSKNPMRLN
;
A
#
# COMPACT_ATOMS: atom_id res chain seq x y z
N MET A 1 14.43 -20.54 20.80
CA MET A 1 13.24 -19.76 20.38
C MET A 1 13.70 -18.34 20.15
N PHE A 2 13.83 -17.91 18.90
CA PHE A 2 14.19 -16.54 18.55
C PHE A 2 12.92 -15.82 18.07
N ALA A 3 12.65 -14.65 18.66
CA ALA A 3 11.49 -13.81 18.38
C ALA A 3 11.53 -13.27 16.94
N PRO A 4 10.41 -13.22 16.21
CA PRO A 4 10.32 -12.35 15.06
C PRO A 4 10.20 -10.92 15.58
N ASN A 5 11.34 -10.25 15.67
CA ASN A 5 11.41 -8.81 15.70
C ASN A 5 10.78 -8.28 14.40
N ALA A 6 9.52 -7.85 14.48
CA ALA A 6 9.00 -6.88 13.52
C ALA A 6 9.80 -5.58 13.73
N GLN A 7 10.98 -5.51 13.12
CA GLN A 7 11.68 -4.25 12.94
C GLN A 7 10.80 -3.42 12.00
N ILE A 8 9.90 -2.66 12.61
CA ILE A 8 9.14 -1.60 11.97
C ILE A 8 10.20 -0.60 11.48
N TRP A 9 10.61 -0.73 10.22
CA TRP A 9 11.31 0.34 9.54
C TRP A 9 10.30 1.47 9.34
N VAL A 10 10.24 2.35 10.34
CA VAL A 10 9.81 3.73 10.13
C VAL A 10 10.78 4.28 9.09
N ASP A 11 10.28 4.75 7.94
CA ASP A 11 11.07 5.60 7.03
C ASP A 11 11.44 6.86 7.83
N PRO A 12 12.63 6.95 8.45
CA PRO A 12 12.89 7.96 9.47
C PRO A 12 12.93 9.37 8.88
N LEU A 13 13.06 9.45 7.56
CA LEU A 13 13.18 10.68 6.79
C LEU A 13 11.92 10.95 5.94
N GLY A 14 10.95 10.04 5.90
CA GLY A 14 9.75 10.15 5.07
C GLY A 14 10.04 10.26 3.56
N LEU A 15 11.23 9.85 3.10
CA LEU A 15 11.69 9.99 1.72
C LEU A 15 10.89 9.14 0.73
N SER A 16 10.49 7.93 1.15
CA SER A 16 9.64 7.02 0.40
C SER A 16 8.27 7.65 0.19
N GLY A 17 7.67 8.15 1.28
CA GLY A 17 6.40 8.89 1.23
C GLY A 17 6.48 10.17 0.41
N TYR A 18 7.58 10.92 0.52
CA TYR A 18 7.82 12.12 -0.28
C TYR A 18 7.94 11.80 -1.78
N THR A 19 8.68 10.76 -2.14
CA THR A 19 8.86 10.34 -3.54
C THR A 19 7.53 9.90 -4.15
N LEU A 20 6.76 9.10 -3.42
CA LEU A 20 5.41 8.70 -3.83
C LEU A 20 4.48 9.91 -4.00
N ARG A 21 4.50 10.85 -3.04
CA ARG A 21 3.74 12.11 -3.11
C ARG A 21 4.07 12.88 -4.39
N ARG A 22 5.35 13.08 -4.69
CA ARG A 22 5.80 13.77 -5.91
C ARG A 22 5.38 13.02 -7.17
N SER A 23 5.41 11.68 -7.16
CA SER A 23 4.91 10.88 -8.28
C SER A 23 3.42 11.08 -8.50
N MET A 24 2.61 11.11 -7.42
CA MET A 24 1.17 11.36 -7.48
C MET A 24 0.84 12.78 -7.97
N GLU A 25 1.52 13.79 -7.44
CA GLU A 25 1.33 15.20 -7.83
C GLU A 25 1.65 15.43 -9.32
N ARG A 26 2.68 14.77 -9.87
CA ARG A 26 2.99 14.80 -11.31
C ARG A 26 1.89 14.26 -12.21
N GLN A 27 0.96 13.46 -11.66
CA GLN A 27 -0.20 12.94 -12.38
C GLN A 27 -1.48 13.73 -12.07
N GLY A 28 -1.38 14.89 -11.44
CA GLY A 28 -2.53 15.70 -11.04
C GLY A 28 -3.28 15.15 -9.83
N ILE A 29 -2.73 14.16 -9.11
CA ILE A 29 -3.33 13.64 -7.88
C ILE A 29 -2.73 14.43 -6.71
N PHE A 30 -3.46 15.46 -6.29
CA PHE A 30 -3.03 16.36 -5.22
C PHE A 30 -3.56 15.95 -3.86
N ARG A 31 -2.78 16.27 -2.83
CA ARG A 31 -3.15 16.05 -1.44
C ARG A 31 -4.33 16.98 -1.08
N PRO A 32 -5.45 16.46 -0.54
CA PRO A 32 -6.63 17.30 -0.25
C PRO A 32 -6.37 18.41 0.79
N ASN A 33 -5.60 18.12 1.84
CA ASN A 33 -5.11 19.13 2.79
C ASN A 33 -3.87 18.62 3.56
N SER A 34 -3.26 19.48 4.36
CA SER A 34 -2.00 19.20 5.08
C SER A 34 -2.07 18.01 6.03
N THR A 35 -3.25 17.68 6.57
CA THR A 35 -3.46 16.55 7.50
C THR A 35 -3.62 15.22 6.77
N TRP A 36 -3.58 15.17 5.44
CA TRP A 36 -3.60 13.91 4.72
C TRP A 36 -2.18 13.36 4.53
N GLN A 37 -2.03 12.05 4.72
CA GLN A 37 -0.77 11.34 4.53
C GLN A 37 -0.80 10.56 3.22
N THR A 38 0.38 10.44 2.60
CA THR A 38 0.59 9.55 1.46
C THR A 38 0.73 8.13 1.96
N HIS A 39 -0.04 7.21 1.40
CA HIS A 39 -0.10 5.80 1.79
C HIS A 39 0.20 4.91 0.59
N HIS A 40 1.10 3.94 0.78
CA HIS A 40 1.41 2.92 -0.21
C HIS A 40 0.36 1.80 -0.18
N LEU A 41 -0.22 1.47 -1.35
CA LEU A 41 -1.21 0.41 -1.50
C LEU A 41 -0.61 -1.00 -1.34
N ILE A 42 0.61 -1.19 -1.83
CA ILE A 42 1.47 -2.30 -1.44
C ILE A 42 2.49 -1.71 -0.47
N PRO A 43 2.41 -2.06 0.83
CA PRO A 43 3.30 -1.50 1.84
C PRO A 43 4.76 -1.71 1.49
N GLU A 44 5.59 -0.76 1.93
CA GLU A 44 7.03 -0.73 1.65
C GLU A 44 7.73 -2.04 2.06
N GLU A 45 7.45 -2.55 3.26
CA GLU A 45 8.05 -3.78 3.77
C GLU A 45 7.63 -5.01 2.94
N VAL A 46 6.37 -5.08 2.53
CA VAL A 46 5.90 -6.14 1.61
C VAL A 46 6.63 -6.05 0.27
N TRP A 47 6.83 -4.84 -0.27
CA TRP A 47 7.60 -4.67 -1.50
C TRP A 47 9.05 -5.12 -1.35
N LYS A 48 9.69 -4.78 -0.22
CA LYS A 48 11.08 -5.17 0.08
C LYS A 48 11.22 -6.69 0.22
N SER A 49 10.36 -7.33 1.01
CA SER A 49 10.39 -8.78 1.25
C SER A 49 10.18 -9.58 -0.04
N HIS A 50 9.34 -9.09 -0.95
CA HIS A 50 9.03 -9.76 -2.23
C HIS A 50 9.72 -9.12 -3.44
N LYS A 51 10.84 -8.40 -3.24
CA LYS A 51 11.53 -7.66 -4.31
C LYS A 51 11.87 -8.54 -5.51
N ASN A 52 12.31 -9.78 -5.28
CA ASN A 52 12.66 -10.71 -6.34
C ASN A 52 11.45 -11.08 -7.20
N PHE A 53 10.30 -11.35 -6.58
CA PHE A 53 9.05 -11.59 -7.30
C PHE A 53 8.63 -10.38 -8.14
N PHE A 54 8.60 -9.17 -7.56
CA PHE A 54 8.24 -7.95 -8.31
C PHE A 54 9.18 -7.71 -9.50
N ASN A 55 10.49 -7.89 -9.30
CA ASN A 55 11.46 -7.80 -10.39
C ASN A 55 11.22 -8.87 -11.48
N ARG A 56 10.94 -10.12 -11.07
CA ARG A 56 10.72 -11.25 -11.98
C ARG A 56 9.50 -11.06 -12.87
N ILE A 57 8.44 -10.42 -12.37
CA ILE A 57 7.24 -10.11 -13.16
C ILE A 57 7.34 -8.77 -13.91
N GLY A 58 8.50 -8.09 -13.86
CA GLY A 58 8.71 -6.79 -14.51
C GLY A 58 8.04 -5.61 -13.79
N MET A 59 7.55 -5.79 -12.57
CA MET A 59 6.87 -4.73 -11.81
C MET A 59 7.88 -3.79 -11.15
N LYS A 60 7.77 -2.50 -11.52
CA LYS A 60 8.53 -1.39 -10.93
C LYS A 60 7.58 -0.43 -10.22
N GLY A 61 8.15 0.55 -9.52
CA GLY A 61 7.38 1.70 -9.06
C GLY A 61 6.72 1.55 -7.69
N ARG A 62 7.45 0.98 -6.72
CA ARG A 62 7.11 1.02 -5.29
C ARG A 62 6.62 2.41 -4.86
N ASP A 63 7.38 3.44 -5.24
CA ASP A 63 7.09 4.86 -4.92
C ASP A 63 6.48 5.63 -6.09
N SER A 64 5.73 4.93 -6.95
CA SER A 64 5.04 5.55 -8.08
C SER A 64 3.54 5.65 -7.86
N TYR A 65 2.91 6.62 -8.52
CA TYR A 65 1.50 6.95 -8.34
C TYR A 65 0.50 5.77 -8.40
N PRO A 66 0.69 4.68 -9.19
CA PRO A 66 -0.24 3.56 -9.19
C PRO A 66 -0.26 2.82 -7.85
N ASN A 67 0.81 2.93 -7.06
CA ASN A 67 0.91 2.37 -5.72
C ASN A 67 0.53 3.37 -4.61
N GLY A 68 -0.04 4.54 -4.95
CA GLY A 68 -0.29 5.62 -4.00
C GLY A 68 -1.76 5.98 -3.78
N LEU A 69 -2.05 6.40 -2.55
CA LEU A 69 -3.32 6.98 -2.13
C LEU A 69 -3.07 8.03 -1.03
N TYR A 70 -3.80 9.14 -1.04
CA TYR A 70 -3.85 10.01 0.14
C TYR A 70 -4.93 9.51 1.10
N MET A 71 -4.63 9.49 2.39
CA MET A 71 -5.56 9.14 3.46
C MET A 71 -5.57 10.21 4.56
N PRO A 72 -6.72 10.48 5.20
CA PRO A 72 -6.76 11.32 6.40
C PRO A 72 -5.83 10.79 7.49
N SER A 73 -5.24 11.66 8.32
CA SER A 73 -4.37 11.23 9.43
C SER A 73 -5.11 10.88 10.72
N ASP A 74 -6.36 11.31 10.85
CA ASP A 74 -7.13 11.20 12.08
C ASP A 74 -8.62 10.95 11.81
N ASN A 75 -9.34 10.67 12.90
CA ASN A 75 -10.76 10.34 12.86
C ASN A 75 -11.62 11.54 12.44
N ASP A 76 -11.30 12.73 12.94
CA ASP A 76 -12.10 13.93 12.70
C ASP A 76 -12.10 14.28 11.21
N GLU A 77 -10.92 14.25 10.59
CA GLU A 77 -10.75 14.51 9.17
C GLU A 77 -11.39 13.41 8.32
N ALA A 78 -11.26 12.14 8.72
CA ALA A 78 -11.96 11.04 8.05
C ALA A 78 -13.48 11.18 8.16
N THR A 79 -14.00 11.66 9.28
CA THR A 79 -15.43 11.91 9.48
C THR A 79 -15.91 13.01 8.54
N LYS A 80 -15.20 14.14 8.49
CA LYS A 80 -15.51 15.28 7.59
C LYS A 80 -15.53 14.85 6.13
N CYS A 81 -14.53 14.08 5.70
CA CYS A 81 -14.41 13.61 4.32
C CYS A 81 -15.15 12.28 4.04
N LYS A 82 -15.95 11.80 5.01
CA LYS A 82 -16.73 10.55 4.93
C LYS A 82 -15.89 9.33 4.56
N ARG A 83 -14.63 9.25 4.99
CA ARG A 83 -13.71 8.13 4.75
C ARG A 83 -13.89 7.08 5.84
N LYS A 84 -13.96 5.81 5.44
CA LYS A 84 -14.02 4.68 6.37
C LYS A 84 -12.71 4.48 7.12
N PHE A 85 -11.58 4.75 6.47
CA PHE A 85 -10.26 4.52 7.04
C PHE A 85 -9.46 5.82 7.13
N TYR A 86 -8.70 5.96 8.22
CA TYR A 86 -7.64 6.95 8.38
C TYR A 86 -6.32 6.27 8.71
N HIS A 87 -5.21 6.91 8.37
CA HIS A 87 -3.86 6.39 8.55
C HIS A 87 -3.18 7.07 9.73
N ARG A 88 -2.79 6.29 10.74
CA ARG A 88 -2.02 6.80 11.89
C ARG A 88 -1.03 5.74 12.36
N GLY A 89 0.24 5.92 12.00
CA GLY A 89 1.32 4.99 12.38
C GLY A 89 1.21 3.65 11.66
N SER A 90 1.69 2.59 12.31
CA SER A 90 1.72 1.24 11.73
C SER A 90 0.33 0.65 11.50
N HIS A 91 0.28 -0.27 10.53
CA HIS A 91 -0.91 -0.97 10.03
C HIS A 91 -0.53 -2.42 9.66
N ASP A 92 -0.25 -3.22 10.68
CA ASP A 92 0.33 -4.56 10.52
C ASP A 92 -0.68 -5.55 9.93
N ASN A 93 -1.97 -5.46 10.29
CA ASN A 93 -3.01 -6.34 9.74
C ASN A 93 -3.25 -6.05 8.27
N TYR A 94 -3.29 -4.78 7.87
CA TYR A 94 -3.36 -4.39 6.46
C TYR A 94 -2.16 -4.94 5.69
N SER A 95 -0.96 -4.80 6.26
CA SER A 95 0.28 -5.25 5.63
C SER A 95 0.30 -6.77 5.46
N ALA A 96 -0.03 -7.53 6.50
CA ALA A 96 -0.14 -8.98 6.46
C ALA A 96 -1.20 -9.46 5.45
N LEU A 97 -2.32 -8.72 5.31
CA LEU A 97 -3.35 -9.05 4.32
C LEU A 97 -2.83 -8.87 2.89
N ILE A 98 -2.08 -7.80 2.61
CA ILE A 98 -1.48 -7.56 1.30
C ILE A 98 -0.37 -8.56 1.02
N GLU A 99 0.51 -8.80 1.99
CA GLU A 99 1.59 -9.81 1.93
C GLU A 99 1.05 -11.19 1.59
N LYS A 100 0.01 -11.66 2.30
CA LYS A 100 -0.64 -12.95 2.01
C LYS A 100 -1.16 -13.04 0.57
N ARG A 101 -1.61 -11.93 -0.02
CA ARG A 101 -2.06 -11.91 -1.41
C ARG A 101 -0.89 -11.95 -2.38
N ILE A 102 0.20 -11.23 -2.09
CA ILE A 102 1.44 -11.26 -2.88
C ILE A 102 2.08 -12.65 -2.85
N GLN A 103 2.27 -13.24 -1.66
CA GLN A 103 2.82 -14.59 -1.49
C GLN A 103 2.03 -15.62 -2.31
N ARG A 104 0.70 -15.55 -2.31
CA ARG A 104 -0.14 -16.44 -3.13
C ARG A 104 0.08 -16.28 -4.64
N LEU A 105 0.41 -15.09 -5.12
CA LEU A 105 0.73 -14.87 -6.54
C LEU A 105 2.12 -15.39 -6.86
N GLU A 106 3.08 -15.17 -5.96
CA GLU A 106 4.44 -15.72 -6.07
C GLU A 106 4.41 -17.25 -6.11
N ASP A 107 3.73 -17.90 -5.16
CA ASP A 107 3.57 -19.36 -5.12
C ASP A 107 2.94 -19.93 -6.38
N LYS A 108 1.94 -19.23 -6.94
CA LYS A 108 1.28 -19.66 -8.19
C LYS A 108 2.22 -19.55 -9.38
N LEU A 109 3.03 -18.48 -9.44
CA LEU A 109 4.02 -18.29 -10.48
C LEU A 109 5.14 -19.35 -10.37
N ASP A 110 5.63 -19.63 -9.16
CA ASP A 110 6.66 -20.64 -8.90
C ASP A 110 6.19 -22.04 -9.31
N LYS A 111 4.90 -22.33 -9.13
CA LYS A 111 4.28 -23.60 -9.55
C LYS A 111 3.90 -23.65 -11.04
N GLY A 112 4.18 -22.58 -11.80
CA GLY A 112 3.80 -22.48 -13.22
C GLY A 112 2.28 -22.44 -13.45
N LEU A 113 1.48 -22.12 -12.43
CA LEU A 113 0.01 -22.05 -12.53
C LEU A 113 -0.48 -20.75 -13.15
N ILE A 114 0.39 -19.73 -13.17
CA ILE A 114 0.18 -18.47 -13.87
C ILE A 114 1.49 -18.05 -14.54
N THR A 115 1.38 -17.29 -15.61
CA THR A 115 2.50 -16.64 -16.28
C THR A 115 2.97 -15.39 -15.53
N GLN A 116 4.16 -14.89 -15.88
CA GLN A 116 4.66 -13.62 -15.34
C GLN A 116 3.71 -12.45 -15.64
N GLN A 117 3.12 -12.42 -16.84
CA GLN A 117 2.17 -11.39 -17.23
C GLN A 117 0.88 -11.46 -16.40
N GLU A 118 0.33 -12.65 -16.18
CA GLU A 118 -0.85 -12.82 -15.34
C GLU A 118 -0.59 -12.45 -13.87
N ALA A 119 0.63 -12.72 -13.38
CA ALA A 119 1.06 -12.27 -12.05
C ALA A 119 1.14 -10.73 -11.99
N PHE A 120 1.78 -10.08 -12.97
CA PHE A 120 1.83 -8.63 -13.10
C PHE A 120 0.43 -7.99 -13.10
N ASP A 121 -0.47 -8.48 -13.96
CA ASP A 121 -1.84 -7.99 -14.05
C ASP A 121 -2.60 -8.20 -12.73
N SER A 122 -2.33 -9.30 -12.02
CA SER A 122 -2.94 -9.59 -10.73
C SER A 122 -2.46 -8.64 -9.63
N VAL A 123 -1.19 -8.24 -9.63
CA VAL A 123 -0.68 -7.21 -8.71
C VAL A 123 -1.32 -5.85 -9.01
N GLN A 124 -1.44 -5.46 -10.28
CA GLN A 124 -2.15 -4.23 -10.66
C GLN A 124 -3.63 -4.25 -10.23
N ARG A 125 -4.31 -5.39 -10.39
CA ARG A 125 -5.68 -5.59 -9.88
C ARG A 125 -5.72 -5.46 -8.35
N LEU A 126 -4.73 -6.01 -7.65
CA LEU A 126 -4.62 -5.88 -6.20
C LEU A 126 -4.50 -4.41 -5.77
N GLN A 127 -3.65 -3.61 -6.43
CA GLN A 127 -3.56 -2.17 -6.17
C GLN A 127 -4.91 -1.46 -6.37
N LYS A 128 -5.62 -1.74 -7.47
CA LYS A 128 -6.96 -1.18 -7.72
C LYS A 128 -7.96 -1.56 -6.62
N VAL A 129 -7.98 -2.83 -6.20
CA VAL A 129 -8.86 -3.32 -5.13
C VAL A 129 -8.50 -2.68 -3.80
N ALA A 130 -7.22 -2.60 -3.45
CA ALA A 130 -6.73 -1.95 -2.23
C ALA A 130 -7.14 -0.47 -2.21
N LYS A 131 -6.93 0.25 -3.32
CA LYS A 131 -7.34 1.66 -3.44
C LYS A 131 -8.83 1.85 -3.23
N ARG A 132 -9.67 0.98 -3.80
CA ARG A 132 -11.13 1.00 -3.61
C ARG A 132 -11.52 0.73 -2.16
N PHE A 133 -10.93 -0.29 -1.54
CA PHE A 133 -11.17 -0.66 -0.15
C PHE A 133 -10.80 0.47 0.81
N LEU A 134 -9.57 0.99 0.71
CA LEU A 134 -9.09 2.10 1.53
C LEU A 134 -9.86 3.41 1.26
N SER A 135 -10.56 3.47 0.13
CA SER A 135 -11.40 4.61 -0.25
C SER A 135 -12.88 4.49 0.09
N MET A 136 -13.27 3.40 0.75
CA MET A 136 -14.65 3.21 1.19
C MET A 136 -15.11 4.37 2.07
N THR A 137 -16.41 4.64 2.02
CA THR A 137 -17.03 5.68 2.85
C THR A 137 -17.66 5.08 4.11
N SER A 138 -17.72 5.87 5.18
CA SER A 138 -18.39 5.52 6.43
C SER A 138 -18.74 6.79 7.20
N LYS A 139 -19.77 6.73 8.03
CA LYS A 139 -20.04 7.74 9.06
C LYS A 139 -19.25 7.51 10.36
N ASN A 140 -18.73 6.29 10.53
CA ASN A 140 -17.91 5.88 11.65
C ASN A 140 -16.54 5.45 11.11
N PRO A 141 -15.57 6.37 11.01
CA PRO A 141 -14.23 6.02 10.58
C PRO A 141 -13.51 5.16 11.60
N MET A 142 -12.60 4.33 11.11
CA MET A 142 -11.71 3.53 11.94
C MET A 142 -10.27 3.70 11.49
N ARG A 143 -9.34 3.56 12.44
CA ARG A 143 -7.91 3.54 12.12
C ARG A 143 -7.63 2.34 11.22
N LEU A 144 -6.84 2.53 10.18
CA LEU A 144 -6.27 1.42 9.43
C LEU A 144 -5.33 0.64 10.36
N ASN A 145 -5.66 -0.62 10.58
CA ASN A 145 -4.82 -1.59 11.26
C ASN A 145 -4.42 -2.64 10.24
#